data_AF-A0A3E3ICC0-F1
#
_entry.id   AF-A0A3E3ICC0-F1
#
_cell.length_a   1.000
_cell.length_b   1.000
_cell.length_c   1.000
_cell.angle_alpha   90.00
_cell.angle_beta   90.00
_cell.angle_gamma   90.00
#
_symmetry.space_group_name_H-M   'P 1'
#
loop_
_entity.id
_entity.type
_entity.pdbx_description
1 polymer ?
#
loop_
_entity_poly.entity_id
_entity_poly.type
_entity_poly.pdbx_seq_one_letter_code
_entity_poly.pdbx_strand_id
1 'polypeptide(L)'
;MKQINGKLKPDNNFKWKFRKQLLAACFFLLVCITGITAATKGMTENSGTNQTEKIPGCGLADAAYSYDGGKTWTSDSFLEVAGNGTYEVMVRDRLGNISSGSFRVDKIDRTAPAAEAVVHPEGFVKDKAVIILSASDDGSGLAGRPYSYDGGRTWTADSMHEVEENGDYQAAVRDAAGNITRLTVPVKNIDRDPPEISFSLTPEHWRSGSAVLTVHAVDQGCGLDAKAFSFDNGRTFQISGRKVIQEPGEIKVLVRDALGNFSHGYYRAVPLRKLEWTRPE
;
A
#
# COMPACT_ATOMS: atom_id res chain seq x y z
N MET A 1 -66.82 -14.55 -27.38
CA MET A 1 -66.41 -13.92 -26.11
C MET A 1 -66.20 -15.00 -25.05
N LYS A 2 -64.95 -15.22 -24.62
CA LYS A 2 -64.61 -15.72 -23.29
C LYS A 2 -63.13 -15.40 -23.05
N GLN A 3 -62.87 -14.33 -22.31
CA GLN A 3 -61.55 -14.08 -21.73
C GLN A 3 -61.32 -15.04 -20.57
N ILE A 4 -60.14 -15.61 -20.49
CA ILE A 4 -59.63 -16.21 -19.25
C ILE A 4 -58.28 -15.55 -18.98
N ASN A 5 -58.28 -14.62 -18.04
CA ASN A 5 -57.08 -14.03 -17.44
C ASN A 5 -56.44 -15.06 -16.52
N GLY A 6 -55.18 -15.43 -16.79
CA GLY A 6 -54.37 -16.27 -15.90
C GLY A 6 -52.93 -15.76 -15.85
N LYS A 7 -52.59 -14.98 -14.82
CA LYS A 7 -51.22 -14.63 -14.45
C LYS A 7 -50.47 -15.93 -14.10
N LEU A 8 -49.44 -16.30 -14.87
CA LEU A 8 -48.47 -17.30 -14.45
C LEU A 8 -47.53 -16.68 -13.41
N LYS A 9 -47.56 -17.24 -12.19
CA LYS A 9 -46.60 -16.95 -11.12
C LYS A 9 -45.25 -17.60 -11.46
N PRO A 10 -44.11 -17.00 -11.12
CA PRO A 10 -42.81 -17.66 -11.24
C PRO A 10 -42.70 -18.77 -10.18
N ASP A 11 -42.49 -20.01 -10.62
CA ASP A 11 -42.26 -21.15 -9.74
C ASP A 11 -40.83 -21.11 -9.16
N ASN A 12 -40.77 -21.04 -7.83
CA ASN A 12 -39.59 -20.93 -6.98
C ASN A 12 -38.80 -22.25 -6.84
N ASN A 13 -38.31 -22.83 -7.94
CA ASN A 13 -37.52 -24.08 -7.85
C ASN A 13 -36.16 -24.07 -8.58
N PHE A 14 -35.52 -22.90 -8.73
CA PHE A 14 -34.09 -22.82 -9.05
C PHE A 14 -33.25 -22.99 -7.79
N LYS A 15 -33.01 -24.24 -7.38
CA LYS A 15 -32.11 -24.57 -6.26
C LYS A 15 -30.66 -24.34 -6.66
N TRP A 16 -30.13 -23.18 -6.29
CA TRP A 16 -28.68 -22.96 -6.19
C TRP A 16 -28.06 -23.94 -5.18
N LYS A 17 -27.25 -24.89 -5.65
CA LYS A 17 -26.34 -25.65 -4.78
C LYS A 17 -24.95 -25.02 -4.85
N PHE A 18 -24.72 -24.02 -4.00
CA PHE A 18 -23.37 -23.64 -3.59
C PHE A 18 -22.88 -24.58 -2.49
N ARG A 19 -21.70 -25.17 -2.65
CA ARG A 19 -20.86 -25.64 -1.53
C ARG A 19 -19.39 -25.20 -1.74
N LYS A 20 -19.04 -24.09 -1.06
CA LYS A 20 -17.83 -23.83 -0.22
C LYS A 20 -16.86 -25.04 -0.09
N GLN A 21 -15.51 -24.98 -0.14
CA GLN A 21 -14.46 -23.97 0.13
C GLN A 21 -13.17 -24.39 -0.64
N LEU A 22 -12.24 -23.52 -1.05
CA LEU A 22 -11.07 -23.07 -0.26
C LEU A 22 -10.38 -21.85 -0.92
N LEU A 23 -9.72 -21.03 -0.10
CA LEU A 23 -9.08 -19.77 -0.42
C LEU A 23 -7.89 -19.88 -1.40
N ALA A 24 -7.94 -19.14 -2.50
CA ALA A 24 -6.90 -18.26 -3.04
C ALA A 24 -7.57 -17.41 -4.12
N ALA A 25 -7.22 -16.13 -4.24
CA ALA A 25 -7.79 -15.24 -5.24
C ALA A 25 -7.50 -15.77 -6.66
N CYS A 26 -8.45 -16.52 -7.21
CA CYS A 26 -8.54 -16.85 -8.62
C CYS A 26 -10.01 -16.65 -9.00
N PHE A 27 -10.29 -15.52 -9.64
CA PHE A 27 -11.57 -15.29 -10.30
C PHE A 27 -11.67 -16.25 -11.49
N PHE A 28 -12.25 -17.43 -11.27
CA PHE A 28 -12.68 -18.31 -12.36
C PHE A 28 -14.08 -17.87 -12.81
N LEU A 29 -14.17 -17.35 -14.04
CA LEU A 29 -15.45 -17.00 -14.64
C LEU A 29 -16.04 -18.26 -15.29
N LEU A 30 -17.03 -18.87 -14.65
CA LEU A 30 -17.79 -19.99 -15.19
C LEU A 30 -18.89 -19.46 -16.13
N VAL A 31 -18.76 -19.71 -17.43
CA VAL A 31 -19.81 -19.35 -18.40
C VAL A 31 -20.71 -20.55 -18.66
N CYS A 32 -21.94 -20.52 -18.12
CA CYS A 32 -22.99 -21.47 -18.51
C CYS A 32 -23.56 -21.05 -19.88
N ILE A 33 -23.31 -21.83 -20.93
CA ILE A 33 -23.88 -21.57 -22.26
C ILE A 33 -25.33 -22.07 -22.26
N THR A 34 -26.27 -21.21 -21.86
CA THR A 34 -27.72 -21.52 -21.90
C THR A 34 -28.39 -21.09 -23.22
N GLY A 35 -27.62 -20.72 -24.25
CA GLY A 35 -28.15 -19.95 -25.39
C GLY A 35 -27.84 -20.44 -26.80
N ILE A 36 -27.00 -21.46 -27.02
CA ILE A 36 -26.77 -21.97 -28.38
C ILE A 36 -27.95 -22.87 -28.74
N THR A 37 -29.00 -22.28 -29.30
CA THR A 37 -30.06 -23.02 -29.96
C THR A 37 -29.50 -23.44 -31.31
N ALA A 38 -29.30 -24.74 -31.52
CA ALA A 38 -28.93 -25.27 -32.82
C ALA A 38 -29.92 -24.73 -33.86
N ALA A 39 -29.43 -23.90 -34.78
CA ALA A 39 -30.25 -23.39 -35.87
C ALA A 39 -30.70 -24.59 -36.70
N THR A 40 -31.99 -24.90 -36.68
CA THR A 40 -32.59 -25.90 -37.58
C THR A 40 -32.52 -25.34 -39.00
N LYS A 41 -31.40 -25.54 -39.68
CA LYS A 41 -31.31 -25.28 -41.12
C LYS A 41 -32.11 -26.40 -41.79
N GLY A 42 -33.21 -25.99 -42.42
CA GLY A 42 -34.28 -26.88 -42.88
C GLY A 42 -33.79 -28.10 -43.63
N MET A 43 -34.22 -29.26 -43.16
CA MET A 43 -34.29 -30.48 -43.96
C MET A 43 -35.71 -30.57 -44.51
N THR A 44 -35.90 -30.17 -45.76
CA THR A 44 -37.06 -30.62 -46.54
C THR A 44 -36.69 -31.96 -47.18
N GLU A 45 -37.11 -33.05 -46.56
CA GLU A 45 -37.34 -34.29 -47.32
C GLU A 45 -38.65 -34.15 -48.07
N ASN A 46 -38.58 -34.43 -49.37
CA ASN A 46 -39.73 -34.45 -50.25
C ASN A 46 -40.58 -35.67 -49.88
N SER A 47 -41.63 -35.49 -49.09
CA SER A 47 -42.70 -36.47 -48.91
C SER A 47 -43.98 -35.74 -48.51
N GLY A 48 -44.93 -35.70 -49.44
CA GLY A 48 -46.22 -35.05 -49.25
C GLY A 48 -47.05 -35.78 -48.21
N THR A 49 -47.17 -35.18 -47.02
CA THR A 49 -48.34 -35.27 -46.15
C THR A 49 -48.36 -34.06 -45.22
N ASN A 50 -49.48 -33.34 -45.18
CA ASN A 50 -49.75 -32.28 -44.20
C ASN A 50 -49.74 -32.86 -42.78
N GLN A 51 -48.60 -32.74 -42.08
CA GLN A 51 -48.55 -32.81 -40.63
C GLN A 51 -47.66 -31.68 -40.11
N THR A 52 -48.29 -30.70 -39.45
CA THR A 52 -47.61 -29.72 -38.59
C THR A 52 -47.25 -30.36 -37.25
N GLU A 53 -46.57 -31.51 -37.28
CA GLU A 53 -45.89 -32.04 -36.11
C GLU A 53 -44.50 -31.41 -36.07
N LYS A 54 -44.15 -30.82 -34.94
CA LYS A 54 -42.78 -30.38 -34.66
C LYS A 54 -41.91 -31.63 -34.66
N ILE A 55 -41.31 -31.96 -35.80
CA ILE A 55 -40.37 -33.07 -35.94
C ILE A 55 -39.31 -32.89 -34.84
N PRO A 56 -39.19 -33.83 -33.89
CA PRO A 56 -38.14 -33.76 -32.89
C PRO A 56 -36.80 -33.75 -33.64
N GLY A 57 -36.03 -32.67 -33.52
CA GLY A 57 -34.69 -32.64 -34.07
C GLY A 57 -33.87 -33.83 -33.54
N CYS A 58 -32.86 -34.26 -34.29
CA CYS A 58 -32.02 -35.42 -33.96
C CYS A 58 -31.29 -35.31 -32.60
N GLY A 59 -31.30 -34.13 -31.96
CA GLY A 59 -30.71 -33.87 -30.65
C GLY A 59 -29.18 -33.73 -30.72
N LEU A 60 -28.58 -33.31 -29.61
CA LEU A 60 -27.13 -33.16 -29.50
C LEU A 60 -26.42 -34.53 -29.53
N ALA A 61 -25.20 -34.55 -30.07
CA ALA A 61 -24.33 -35.74 -29.98
C ALA A 61 -23.92 -36.04 -28.53
N ASP A 62 -23.48 -37.27 -28.24
CA ASP A 62 -23.05 -37.63 -26.87
C ASP A 62 -21.82 -36.81 -26.41
N ALA A 63 -20.91 -36.52 -27.34
CA ALA A 63 -19.88 -35.50 -27.20
C ALA A 63 -20.19 -34.36 -28.17
N ALA A 64 -21.03 -33.42 -27.73
CA ALA A 64 -21.61 -32.37 -28.57
C ALA A 64 -20.79 -31.09 -28.67
N TYR A 65 -19.88 -30.81 -27.75
CA TYR A 65 -19.22 -29.50 -27.63
C TYR A 65 -17.75 -29.57 -28.04
N SER A 66 -17.27 -28.56 -28.75
CA SER A 66 -15.85 -28.38 -29.05
C SER A 66 -15.42 -26.94 -28.76
N TYR A 67 -14.24 -26.82 -28.15
CA TYR A 67 -13.63 -25.55 -27.70
C TYR A 67 -12.27 -25.28 -28.37
N ASP A 68 -11.90 -26.10 -29.36
CA ASP A 68 -10.60 -26.07 -30.04
C ASP A 68 -10.71 -26.06 -31.58
N GLY A 69 -11.84 -25.56 -32.09
CA GLY A 69 -12.11 -25.47 -33.52
C GLY A 69 -12.48 -26.81 -34.15
N GLY A 70 -13.15 -27.70 -33.40
CA GLY A 70 -13.66 -28.98 -33.90
C GLY A 70 -12.64 -30.12 -33.89
N LYS A 71 -11.45 -29.92 -33.30
CA LYS A 71 -10.41 -30.96 -33.23
C LYS A 71 -10.76 -32.04 -32.21
N THR A 72 -11.28 -31.63 -31.05
CA THR A 72 -11.78 -32.52 -30.02
C THR A 72 -13.21 -32.16 -29.64
N TRP A 73 -13.96 -33.17 -29.18
CA TRP A 73 -15.36 -33.03 -28.79
C TRP A 73 -15.57 -33.64 -27.40
N THR A 74 -16.33 -32.95 -26.55
CA THR A 74 -16.65 -33.36 -25.17
C THR A 74 -18.16 -33.33 -24.92
N SER A 75 -18.61 -34.08 -23.92
CA SER A 75 -19.97 -34.00 -23.38
C SER A 75 -20.16 -32.81 -22.44
N ASP A 76 -19.06 -32.23 -21.94
CA ASP A 76 -19.11 -31.14 -20.97
C ASP A 76 -19.46 -29.82 -21.66
N SER A 77 -20.58 -29.23 -21.27
CA SER A 77 -21.03 -27.92 -21.76
C SER A 77 -20.33 -26.74 -21.05
N PHE A 78 -19.28 -27.01 -20.28
CA PHE A 78 -18.54 -26.03 -19.50
C PHE A 78 -17.14 -25.83 -20.08
N LEU A 79 -16.77 -24.56 -20.26
CA LEU A 79 -15.41 -24.16 -20.60
C LEU A 79 -14.86 -23.28 -19.48
N GLU A 80 -13.76 -23.74 -18.89
CA GLU A 80 -12.95 -22.92 -17.99
C GLU A 80 -11.90 -22.18 -18.79
N VAL A 81 -11.84 -20.86 -18.64
CA VAL A 81 -10.94 -19.98 -19.39
C VAL A 81 -9.92 -19.36 -18.43
N ALA A 82 -8.66 -19.46 -18.79
CA ALA A 82 -7.56 -18.96 -17.97
C ALA A 82 -7.09 -17.55 -18.36
N GLY A 83 -7.66 -16.92 -19.38
CA GLY A 83 -7.21 -15.63 -19.88
C GLY A 83 -8.28 -14.85 -20.62
N ASN A 84 -7.98 -13.58 -20.88
CA ASN A 84 -8.80 -12.75 -21.76
C ASN A 84 -8.58 -13.19 -23.21
N GLY A 85 -9.64 -13.16 -24.00
CA GLY A 85 -9.62 -13.58 -25.39
C GLY A 85 -11.01 -13.79 -25.96
N THR A 86 -11.06 -14.09 -27.25
CA THR A 86 -12.27 -14.56 -27.92
C THR A 86 -12.19 -16.08 -28.00
N TYR A 87 -13.21 -16.75 -27.47
CA TYR A 87 -13.31 -18.20 -27.46
C TYR A 87 -14.38 -18.65 -28.45
N GLU A 88 -14.00 -19.54 -29.36
CA GLU A 88 -14.91 -20.18 -30.29
C GLU A 88 -15.48 -21.45 -29.68
N VAL A 89 -16.78 -21.65 -29.86
CA VAL A 89 -17.51 -22.83 -29.41
C VAL A 89 -18.22 -23.42 -30.61
N MET A 90 -18.03 -24.71 -30.83
CA MET A 90 -18.76 -25.48 -31.83
C MET A 90 -19.64 -26.49 -31.14
N VAL A 91 -20.85 -26.68 -31.68
CA VAL A 91 -21.83 -27.64 -31.18
C VAL A 91 -22.27 -28.51 -32.34
N ARG A 92 -22.29 -29.82 -32.14
CA ARG A 92 -22.76 -30.79 -33.13
C ARG A 92 -23.97 -31.59 -32.67
N ASP A 93 -24.85 -31.87 -33.63
CA ASP A 93 -25.99 -32.78 -33.44
C ASP A 93 -25.62 -34.23 -33.76
N ARG A 94 -26.54 -35.17 -33.52
CA ARG A 94 -26.33 -36.61 -33.80
C ARG A 94 -26.14 -36.94 -35.29
N LEU A 95 -26.56 -36.06 -36.18
CA LEU A 95 -26.39 -36.20 -37.63
C LEU A 95 -25.09 -35.56 -38.13
N GLY A 96 -24.29 -34.97 -37.22
CA GLY A 96 -23.03 -34.31 -37.56
C GLY A 96 -23.21 -32.89 -38.09
N ASN A 97 -24.40 -32.29 -38.02
CA ASN A 97 -24.55 -30.87 -38.33
C ASN A 97 -23.86 -30.04 -37.24
N ILE A 98 -23.07 -29.04 -37.65
CA ILE A 98 -22.27 -28.20 -36.76
C ILE A 98 -22.78 -26.76 -36.82
N SER A 99 -22.95 -26.16 -35.65
CA SER A 99 -23.08 -24.71 -35.48
C SER A 99 -21.91 -24.18 -34.67
N SER A 100 -21.43 -22.97 -34.99
CA SER A 100 -20.42 -22.29 -34.18
C SER A 100 -20.91 -20.95 -33.66
N GLY A 101 -20.28 -20.49 -32.58
CA GLY A 101 -20.44 -19.16 -32.01
C GLY A 101 -19.19 -18.77 -31.25
N SER A 102 -19.10 -17.51 -30.84
CA SER A 102 -17.98 -17.05 -30.02
C SER A 102 -18.45 -16.12 -28.90
N PHE A 103 -17.65 -16.05 -27.85
CA PHE A 103 -17.81 -15.08 -26.78
C PHE A 103 -16.46 -14.48 -26.42
N ARG A 104 -16.47 -13.27 -25.86
CA ARG A 104 -15.27 -12.56 -25.43
C ARG A 104 -15.17 -12.56 -23.91
N VAL A 105 -13.95 -12.75 -23.43
CA VAL A 105 -13.55 -12.61 -22.02
C VAL A 105 -12.53 -11.49 -21.96
N ASP A 106 -12.78 -10.47 -21.16
CA ASP A 106 -11.96 -9.26 -21.10
C ASP A 106 -11.82 -8.68 -19.67
N LYS A 107 -12.30 -9.40 -18.66
CA LYS A 107 -12.32 -8.96 -17.25
C LYS A 107 -11.45 -9.80 -16.32
N ILE A 108 -10.50 -10.56 -16.86
CA ILE A 108 -9.48 -11.23 -16.06
C ILE A 108 -8.29 -10.27 -15.95
N ASP A 109 -8.03 -9.81 -14.73
CA ASP A 109 -6.84 -9.04 -14.42
C ASP A 109 -6.02 -9.77 -13.37
N ARG A 110 -4.71 -9.86 -13.62
CA ARG A 110 -3.72 -10.54 -12.77
C ARG A 110 -2.49 -9.68 -12.51
N THR A 111 -2.52 -8.44 -12.98
CA THR A 111 -1.40 -7.51 -12.83
C THR A 111 -1.65 -6.71 -11.56
N ALA A 112 -0.67 -6.65 -10.67
CA ALA A 112 -0.78 -5.78 -9.50
C ALA A 112 -0.59 -4.30 -9.92
N PRO A 113 -1.21 -3.35 -9.20
CA PRO A 113 -1.08 -1.94 -9.50
C PRO A 113 0.38 -1.47 -9.38
N ALA A 114 0.83 -0.55 -10.24
CA ALA A 114 2.06 0.17 -9.99
C ALA A 114 1.85 1.13 -8.81
N ALA A 115 2.78 1.17 -7.86
CA ALA A 115 2.67 2.02 -6.68
C ALA A 115 4.03 2.53 -6.21
N GLU A 116 4.05 3.76 -5.72
CA GLU A 116 5.21 4.41 -5.10
C GLU A 116 4.82 5.05 -3.77
N ALA A 117 5.82 5.30 -2.93
CA ALA A 117 5.65 5.94 -1.64
C ALA A 117 6.70 7.03 -1.45
N VAL A 118 6.29 8.16 -0.90
CA VAL A 118 7.18 9.24 -0.46
C VAL A 118 6.86 9.64 0.98
N VAL A 119 7.88 10.12 1.70
CA VAL A 119 7.73 10.68 3.05
C VAL A 119 7.84 12.19 2.94
N HIS A 120 6.86 12.91 3.48
CA HIS A 120 6.83 14.36 3.48
C HIS A 120 6.71 14.91 4.91
N PRO A 121 7.44 15.98 5.27
CA PRO A 121 8.52 16.62 4.49
C PRO A 121 9.72 15.69 4.25
N GLU A 122 10.55 15.97 3.23
CA GLU A 122 11.77 15.19 2.94
C GLU A 122 12.91 15.46 3.95
N GLY A 123 12.86 16.60 4.64
CA GLY A 123 13.83 16.99 5.67
C GLY A 123 13.42 16.55 7.09
N PHE A 124 14.33 16.75 8.04
CA PHE A 124 14.05 16.47 9.44
C PHE A 124 12.88 17.31 9.98
N VAL A 125 12.04 16.67 10.78
CA VAL A 125 10.87 17.25 11.43
C VAL A 125 10.85 16.86 12.90
N LYS A 126 10.27 17.72 13.73
CA LYS A 126 10.23 17.49 15.18
C LYS A 126 9.22 16.42 15.58
N ASP A 127 8.04 16.45 14.95
CA ASP A 127 6.88 15.74 15.51
C ASP A 127 6.31 14.69 14.56
N LYS A 128 5.96 15.07 13.34
CA LYS A 128 5.16 14.22 12.43
C LYS A 128 5.72 14.27 11.03
N ALA A 129 5.72 13.12 10.38
CA ALA A 129 5.88 12.98 8.94
C ALA A 129 4.61 12.35 8.34
N VAL A 130 4.46 12.41 7.02
CA VAL A 130 3.33 11.84 6.30
C VAL A 130 3.84 10.92 5.20
N ILE A 131 3.39 9.68 5.20
CA ILE A 131 3.58 8.75 4.08
C ILE A 131 2.49 9.04 3.05
N ILE A 132 2.91 9.33 1.81
CA ILE A 132 2.02 9.58 0.69
C ILE A 132 2.21 8.47 -0.34
N LEU A 133 1.12 7.80 -0.71
CA LEU A 133 1.11 6.76 -1.73
C LEU A 133 0.56 7.30 -3.05
N SER A 134 1.23 6.99 -4.15
CA SER A 134 0.73 7.17 -5.51
C SER A 134 0.59 5.80 -6.17
N ALA A 135 -0.44 5.62 -6.99
CA ALA A 135 -0.65 4.36 -7.68
C ALA A 135 -1.46 4.50 -8.96
N SER A 136 -1.26 3.55 -9.88
CA SER A 136 -1.99 3.43 -11.14
C SER A 136 -2.14 1.96 -11.52
N ASP A 137 -3.23 1.64 -12.19
CA ASP A 137 -3.49 0.30 -12.72
C ASP A 137 -4.19 0.41 -14.08
N ASP A 138 -3.62 -0.24 -15.10
CA ASP A 138 -4.14 -0.24 -16.48
C ASP A 138 -5.16 -1.35 -16.74
N GLY A 139 -5.29 -2.30 -15.81
CA GLY A 139 -6.18 -3.45 -15.91
C GLY A 139 -7.57 -3.15 -15.36
N SER A 140 -7.83 -3.65 -14.16
CA SER A 140 -9.11 -3.51 -13.47
C SER A 140 -9.31 -2.13 -12.83
N GLY A 141 -8.25 -1.31 -12.79
CA GLY A 141 -8.22 -0.02 -12.11
C GLY A 141 -8.10 -0.19 -10.60
N LEU A 142 -7.84 0.89 -9.87
CA LEU A 142 -7.72 0.85 -8.41
C LEU A 142 -9.05 0.48 -7.74
N ALA A 143 -8.99 -0.23 -6.61
CA ALA A 143 -10.17 -0.47 -5.79
C ALA A 143 -10.74 0.84 -5.22
N GLY A 144 -12.03 0.87 -4.87
CA GLY A 144 -12.64 2.05 -4.23
C GLY A 144 -12.05 2.45 -2.87
N ARG A 145 -11.31 1.54 -2.23
CA ARG A 145 -10.42 1.81 -1.09
C ARG A 145 -9.10 1.10 -1.37
N PRO A 146 -8.16 1.74 -2.08
CA PRO A 146 -7.03 1.03 -2.64
C PRO A 146 -5.81 1.03 -1.72
N TYR A 147 -5.72 1.88 -0.70
CA TYR A 147 -4.51 2.06 0.11
C TYR A 147 -4.57 1.32 1.45
N SER A 148 -3.41 0.91 1.94
CA SER A 148 -3.23 0.27 3.25
C SER A 148 -1.88 0.66 3.84
N TYR A 149 -1.84 0.85 5.16
CA TYR A 149 -0.64 1.21 5.93
C TYR A 149 -0.30 0.16 7.00
N ASP A 150 -0.92 -1.02 6.93
CA ASP A 150 -0.69 -2.15 7.84
C ASP A 150 -0.40 -3.47 7.10
N GLY A 151 0.15 -3.34 5.88
CA GLY A 151 0.45 -4.49 5.03
C GLY A 151 -0.80 -5.21 4.53
N GLY A 152 -1.86 -4.48 4.17
CA GLY A 152 -3.07 -5.02 3.53
C GLY A 152 -4.04 -5.72 4.48
N ARG A 153 -3.95 -5.48 5.79
CA ARG A 153 -4.94 -5.99 6.76
C ARG A 153 -6.19 -5.11 6.76
N THR A 154 -6.02 -3.79 6.65
CA THR A 154 -7.11 -2.82 6.49
C THR A 154 -6.88 -1.94 5.25
N TRP A 155 -7.97 -1.37 4.72
CA TRP A 155 -7.97 -0.61 3.47
C TRP A 155 -8.74 0.70 3.59
N THR A 156 -8.16 1.79 3.10
CA THR A 156 -8.69 3.15 3.10
C THR A 156 -8.70 3.77 1.69
N ALA A 157 -9.47 4.85 1.52
CA ALA A 157 -9.43 5.70 0.34
C ALA A 157 -8.34 6.78 0.43
N ASP A 158 -7.86 7.09 1.63
CA ASP A 158 -6.88 8.14 1.85
C ASP A 158 -5.48 7.66 1.44
N SER A 159 -4.84 8.43 0.55
CA SER A 159 -3.47 8.18 0.09
C SER A 159 -2.41 8.76 1.00
N MET A 160 -2.79 9.33 2.15
CA MET A 160 -1.90 9.95 3.12
C MET A 160 -2.06 9.30 4.50
N HIS A 161 -0.95 9.03 5.17
CA HIS A 161 -0.92 8.52 6.53
C HIS A 161 0.12 9.24 7.37
N GLU A 162 -0.33 9.86 8.44
CA GLU A 162 0.55 10.53 9.40
C GLU A 162 1.24 9.50 10.29
N VAL A 163 2.52 9.75 10.54
CA VAL A 163 3.38 8.92 11.39
C VAL A 163 4.14 9.81 12.36
N GLU A 164 4.31 9.31 13.58
CA GLU A 164 4.97 10.02 14.68
C GLU A 164 6.29 9.36 15.09
N GLU A 165 6.67 8.24 14.50
CA GLU A 165 7.91 7.54 14.86
C GLU A 165 8.72 7.17 13.62
N ASN A 166 10.04 7.14 13.78
CA ASN A 166 10.92 6.56 12.77
C ASN A 166 10.72 5.04 12.74
N GLY A 167 10.78 4.45 11.55
CA GLY A 167 10.61 3.01 11.37
C GLY A 167 10.29 2.63 9.93
N ASP A 168 10.18 1.32 9.71
CA ASP A 168 9.81 0.75 8.42
C ASP A 168 8.31 0.44 8.41
N TYR A 169 7.55 1.23 7.64
CA TYR A 169 6.10 1.09 7.53
C TYR A 169 5.70 0.18 6.37
N GLN A 170 4.75 -0.72 6.61
CA GLN A 170 4.27 -1.66 5.60
C GLN A 170 3.05 -1.10 4.88
N ALA A 171 3.26 -0.58 3.67
CA ALA A 171 2.19 -0.08 2.83
C ALA A 171 1.75 -1.14 1.79
N ALA A 172 0.50 -1.06 1.35
CA ALA A 172 0.01 -1.86 0.24
C ALA A 172 -1.02 -1.10 -0.59
N VAL A 173 -1.06 -1.42 -1.89
CA VAL A 173 -2.06 -0.90 -2.83
C VAL A 173 -2.75 -2.07 -3.53
N ARG A 174 -4.07 -1.98 -3.73
CA ARG A 174 -4.83 -2.99 -4.47
C ARG A 174 -5.65 -2.42 -5.62
N ASP A 175 -5.81 -3.25 -6.65
CA ASP A 175 -6.73 -3.00 -7.76
C ASP A 175 -8.15 -3.55 -7.45
N ALA A 176 -9.07 -3.38 -8.39
CA ALA A 176 -10.44 -3.86 -8.29
C ALA A 176 -10.58 -5.38 -8.45
N ALA A 177 -9.61 -6.05 -9.09
CA ALA A 177 -9.54 -7.51 -9.23
C ALA A 177 -8.97 -8.22 -7.99
N GLY A 178 -8.37 -7.47 -7.05
CA GLY A 178 -7.77 -7.97 -5.83
C GLY A 178 -6.27 -8.27 -5.93
N ASN A 179 -5.58 -7.87 -6.99
CA ASN A 179 -4.12 -7.91 -7.08
C ASN A 179 -3.52 -6.83 -6.19
N ILE A 180 -2.37 -7.12 -5.56
CA ILE A 180 -1.81 -6.29 -4.48
C ILE A 180 -0.32 -6.04 -4.74
N THR A 181 0.08 -4.77 -4.66
CA THR A 181 1.47 -4.33 -4.54
C THR A 181 1.76 -3.97 -3.09
N ARG A 182 2.93 -4.37 -2.58
CA ARG A 182 3.38 -4.12 -1.20
C ARG A 182 4.68 -3.33 -1.22
N LEU A 183 4.78 -2.35 -0.32
CA LEU A 183 5.90 -1.43 -0.19
C LEU A 183 6.37 -1.43 1.26
N THR A 184 7.68 -1.33 1.48
CA THR A 184 8.24 -0.97 2.78
C THR A 184 8.74 0.47 2.69
N VAL A 185 8.19 1.34 3.53
CA VAL A 185 8.45 2.78 3.52
C VAL A 185 9.28 3.15 4.75
N PRO A 186 10.58 3.46 4.59
CA PRO A 186 11.43 3.88 5.70
C PRO A 186 11.16 5.35 6.06
N VAL A 187 10.79 5.59 7.31
CA VAL A 187 10.68 6.93 7.92
C VAL A 187 11.84 7.11 8.87
N LYS A 188 12.68 8.11 8.61
CA LYS A 188 13.96 8.33 9.33
C LYS A 188 14.21 9.79 9.68
N ASN A 189 13.24 10.65 9.41
CA ASN A 189 13.39 12.09 9.48
C ASN A 189 12.67 12.72 10.67
N ILE A 190 12.13 11.95 11.61
CA ILE A 190 11.57 12.49 12.84
C ILE A 190 12.70 12.59 13.87
N ASP A 191 12.99 13.78 14.38
CA ASP A 191 14.08 14.02 15.33
C ASP A 191 13.62 14.86 16.53
N ARG A 192 13.70 14.23 17.70
CA ARG A 192 13.35 14.79 19.01
C ARG A 192 14.51 14.75 19.98
N ASP A 193 15.63 14.19 19.56
CA ASP A 193 16.76 13.95 20.43
C ASP A 193 17.57 15.24 20.53
N PRO A 194 17.89 15.72 21.74
CA PRO A 194 18.76 16.87 21.89
C PRO A 194 20.21 16.49 21.53
N PRO A 195 21.04 17.46 21.11
CA PRO A 195 22.45 17.21 20.84
C PRO A 195 23.20 16.65 22.05
N GLU A 196 24.13 15.72 21.87
CA GLU A 196 25.03 15.32 22.95
C GLU A 196 26.09 16.39 23.19
N ILE A 197 26.38 16.72 24.46
CA ILE A 197 27.34 17.79 24.82
C ILE A 197 28.42 17.32 25.80
N SER A 198 29.63 17.85 25.64
CA SER A 198 30.74 17.70 26.59
C SER A 198 31.54 19.00 26.70
N PHE A 199 32.41 19.10 27.72
CA PHE A 199 33.12 20.32 28.05
C PHE A 199 34.63 20.10 28.14
N SER A 200 35.41 21.09 27.72
CA SER A 200 36.82 21.21 28.05
C SER A 200 37.17 22.64 28.47
N LEU A 201 38.22 22.79 29.28
CA LEU A 201 38.69 24.09 29.76
C LEU A 201 40.12 24.33 29.29
N THR A 202 40.44 25.56 28.90
CA THR A 202 41.83 25.92 28.58
C THR A 202 42.24 27.22 29.29
N PRO A 203 43.30 27.20 30.12
CA PRO A 203 44.04 26.00 30.57
C PRO A 203 43.18 25.12 31.50
N GLU A 204 43.47 23.82 31.54
CA GLU A 204 42.75 22.84 32.37
C GLU A 204 42.99 23.02 33.88
N HIS A 205 44.06 23.75 34.25
CA HIS A 205 44.46 23.97 35.63
C HIS A 205 44.16 25.39 36.11
N TRP A 206 43.93 25.51 37.42
CA TRP A 206 43.69 26.77 38.11
C TRP A 206 44.83 27.76 37.90
N ARG A 207 44.49 28.97 37.46
CA ARG A 207 45.43 30.09 37.35
C ARG A 207 44.80 31.40 37.77
N SER A 208 45.63 32.36 38.15
CA SER A 208 45.22 33.76 38.20
C SER A 208 44.99 34.26 36.77
N GLY A 209 43.75 34.52 36.38
CA GLY A 209 43.40 35.07 35.07
C GLY A 209 42.20 34.38 34.42
N SER A 210 42.01 34.60 33.13
CA SER A 210 40.87 34.05 32.39
C SER A 210 41.07 32.58 32.02
N ALA A 211 39.97 31.85 31.84
CA ALA A 211 39.93 30.52 31.24
C ALA A 211 38.94 30.50 30.07
N VAL A 212 39.10 29.58 29.13
CA VAL A 212 38.17 29.39 28.02
C VAL A 212 37.45 28.07 28.22
N LEU A 213 36.14 28.13 28.44
CA LEU A 213 35.25 26.98 28.37
C LEU A 213 34.94 26.70 26.90
N THR A 214 35.17 25.47 26.47
CA THR A 214 34.78 24.97 25.14
C THR A 214 33.72 23.90 25.32
N VAL A 215 32.59 24.08 24.64
CA VAL A 215 31.50 23.10 24.54
C VAL A 215 31.69 22.35 23.23
N HIS A 216 31.81 21.04 23.31
CA HIS A 216 31.75 20.14 22.15
C HIS A 216 30.34 19.60 22.07
N ALA A 217 29.73 19.68 20.90
CA ALA A 217 28.37 19.20 20.69
C ALA A 217 28.30 18.37 19.41
N VAL A 218 27.59 17.26 19.47
CA VAL A 218 27.33 16.37 18.34
C VAL A 218 25.84 16.08 18.31
N ASP A 219 25.25 16.19 17.13
CA ASP A 219 23.85 15.84 16.90
C ASP A 219 23.77 14.78 15.80
N GLN A 220 23.02 13.70 16.05
CA GLN A 220 22.91 12.57 15.11
C GLN A 220 21.72 12.73 14.14
N GLY A 221 20.86 13.71 14.36
CA GLY A 221 19.65 13.95 13.58
C GLY A 221 19.79 15.20 12.71
N CYS A 222 19.01 16.23 13.04
CA CYS A 222 18.86 17.44 12.25
C CYS A 222 20.09 18.36 12.25
N GLY A 223 21.10 18.06 13.07
CA GLY A 223 22.31 18.85 13.18
C GLY A 223 22.13 20.07 14.09
N LEU A 224 23.26 20.69 14.46
CA LEU A 224 23.24 21.88 15.32
C LEU A 224 22.61 23.10 14.63
N ASP A 225 21.91 23.94 15.39
CA ASP A 225 21.45 25.25 14.88
C ASP A 225 22.63 26.14 14.50
N ALA A 226 22.44 27.04 13.53
CA ALA A 226 23.48 27.99 13.11
C ALA A 226 24.04 28.84 14.27
N LYS A 227 23.23 29.11 15.29
CA LYS A 227 23.62 29.69 16.59
C LYS A 227 23.22 28.71 17.70
N ALA A 228 23.98 27.64 17.85
CA ALA A 228 23.63 26.54 18.76
C ALA A 228 23.91 26.81 20.25
N PHE A 229 24.86 27.67 20.60
CA PHE A 229 25.40 27.69 21.96
C PHE A 229 24.90 28.88 22.79
N SER A 230 24.40 28.61 24.00
CA SER A 230 24.06 29.63 25.00
C SER A 230 24.87 29.39 26.28
N PHE A 231 25.32 30.46 26.93
CA PHE A 231 26.04 30.45 28.21
C PHE A 231 25.30 31.24 29.30
N ASP A 232 24.04 31.60 29.05
CA ASP A 232 23.20 32.42 29.91
C ASP A 232 21.78 31.83 30.04
N ASN A 233 21.70 30.49 30.01
CA ASN A 233 20.45 29.74 30.14
C ASN A 233 19.40 30.10 29.07
N GLY A 234 19.83 30.22 27.82
CA GLY A 234 18.96 30.44 26.66
C GLY A 234 18.53 31.89 26.43
N ARG A 235 19.09 32.86 27.17
CA ARG A 235 18.77 34.28 26.93
C ARG A 235 19.41 34.76 25.63
N THR A 236 20.63 34.32 25.33
CA THR A 236 21.32 34.60 24.07
C THR A 236 21.99 33.35 23.51
N PHE A 237 22.10 33.29 22.18
CA PHE A 237 22.74 32.21 21.44
C PHE A 237 23.83 32.75 20.51
N GLN A 238 24.94 32.03 20.44
CA GLN A 238 26.11 32.35 19.62
C GLN A 238 26.55 31.14 18.79
N ILE A 239 27.33 31.43 17.73
CA ILE A 239 27.88 30.40 16.82
C ILE A 239 29.00 29.62 17.50
N SER A 240 29.84 30.31 18.26
CA SER A 240 31.02 29.71 18.88
C SER A 240 30.66 28.92 20.13
N GLY A 241 31.11 27.67 20.22
CA GLY A 241 31.07 26.87 21.46
C GLY A 241 32.05 27.34 22.54
N ARG A 242 32.68 28.52 22.40
CA ARG A 242 33.68 29.03 23.34
C ARG A 242 33.18 30.21 24.17
N LYS A 243 33.44 30.16 25.48
CA LYS A 243 33.18 31.26 26.42
C LYS A 243 34.43 31.58 27.23
N VAL A 244 34.85 32.84 27.19
CA VAL A 244 35.89 33.35 28.10
C VAL A 244 35.27 33.58 29.47
N ILE A 245 35.87 32.98 30.49
CA ILE A 245 35.53 33.09 31.90
C ILE A 245 36.57 34.00 32.54
N GLN A 246 36.12 35.13 33.11
CA GLN A 246 36.99 36.09 33.79
C GLN A 246 36.83 36.03 35.31
N GLU A 247 35.67 35.60 35.78
CA GLU A 247 35.33 35.50 37.21
C GLU A 247 34.75 34.12 37.51
N PRO A 248 34.98 33.60 38.73
CA PRO A 248 34.32 32.38 39.19
C PRO A 248 32.80 32.53 39.22
N GLY A 249 32.08 31.46 38.93
CA GLY A 249 30.63 31.48 38.85
C GLY A 249 30.07 30.22 38.20
N GLU A 250 28.76 30.07 38.27
CA GLU A 250 28.02 29.07 37.53
C GLU A 250 27.68 29.60 36.13
N ILE A 251 27.94 28.79 35.11
CA ILE A 251 27.61 29.05 33.72
C ILE A 251 26.64 27.96 33.29
N LYS A 252 25.40 28.35 33.02
CA LYS A 252 24.37 27.45 32.48
C LYS A 252 24.50 27.40 30.97
N VAL A 253 24.78 26.22 30.46
CA VAL A 253 24.98 25.98 29.03
C VAL A 253 23.73 25.32 28.46
N LEU A 254 23.19 25.91 27.39
CA LEU A 254 22.24 25.23 26.52
C LEU A 254 22.86 25.06 25.14
N VAL A 255 22.65 23.91 24.54
CA VAL A 255 22.95 23.67 23.13
C VAL A 255 21.68 23.23 22.43
N ARG A 256 21.38 23.85 21.28
CA ARG A 256 20.20 23.51 20.48
C ARG A 256 20.56 22.96 19.11
N ASP A 257 19.76 22.01 18.66
CA ASP A 257 19.76 21.56 17.27
C ASP A 257 18.92 22.46 16.36
N ALA A 258 18.87 22.13 15.07
CA ALA A 258 18.13 22.88 14.05
C ALA A 258 16.59 22.81 14.24
N LEU A 259 16.07 21.86 15.01
CA LEU A 259 14.65 21.69 15.34
C LEU A 259 14.27 22.23 16.73
N GLY A 260 15.23 22.82 17.44
CA GLY A 260 15.05 23.36 18.78
C GLY A 260 14.86 22.29 19.86
N ASN A 261 15.47 21.11 19.73
CA ASN A 261 15.73 20.20 20.85
C ASN A 261 16.94 20.72 21.64
N PHE A 262 16.88 20.64 22.97
CA PHE A 262 17.85 21.31 23.86
C PHE A 262 18.58 20.33 24.76
N SER A 263 19.91 20.40 24.71
CA SER A 263 20.76 19.83 25.73
C SER A 263 21.11 20.83 26.80
N HIS A 264 21.13 20.35 28.04
CA HIS A 264 21.36 21.17 29.23
C HIS A 264 22.65 20.72 29.91
N GLY A 265 23.49 21.69 30.26
CA GLY A 265 24.66 21.46 31.10
C GLY A 265 24.96 22.66 31.96
N TYR A 266 25.84 22.48 32.95
CA TYR A 266 26.35 23.58 33.74
C TYR A 266 27.84 23.39 33.99
N TYR A 267 28.56 24.50 34.00
CA TYR A 267 29.95 24.56 34.41
C TYR A 267 30.06 25.44 35.64
N ARG A 268 30.79 24.98 36.66
CA ARG A 268 31.00 25.74 37.91
C ARG A 268 32.47 26.08 38.06
N ALA A 269 32.82 27.35 37.84
CA ALA A 269 34.13 27.88 38.19
C ALA A 269 34.14 28.23 39.69
N VAL A 270 35.04 27.63 40.46
CA VAL A 270 35.20 27.88 41.91
C VAL A 270 36.31 28.92 42.11
N PRO A 271 36.16 29.93 42.98
CA PRO A 271 37.26 30.84 43.28
C PRO A 271 38.44 30.10 43.92
N LEU A 272 39.66 30.39 43.46
CA LEU A 272 40.84 30.23 44.32
C LEU A 272 40.69 31.23 45.47
N ARG A 273 40.22 30.79 46.64
CA ARG A 273 40.42 31.58 47.85
C ARG A 273 41.92 31.70 48.05
N LYS A 274 42.42 32.92 47.86
CA LYS A 274 43.67 33.48 48.37
C LYS A 274 44.22 32.60 49.51
N LEU A 275 45.27 31.83 49.24
CA LEU A 275 46.11 31.28 50.29
C LEU A 275 46.87 32.48 50.86
N GLU A 276 46.30 33.14 51.87
CA GLU A 276 47.08 34.01 52.73
C GLU A 276 47.98 33.08 53.55
N TRP A 277 49.29 33.19 53.31
CA TRP A 277 50.31 32.58 54.14
C TRP A 277 50.31 33.32 55.48
N THR A 278 49.76 32.72 56.53
CA THR A 278 50.12 33.10 57.90
C THR A 278 51.37 32.33 58.28
N ARG A 279 52.43 33.07 58.61
CA ARG A 279 53.65 32.51 59.21
C ARG A 279 53.25 31.80 60.51
N PRO A 280 53.80 30.61 60.82
CA PRO A 280 53.60 30.02 62.14
C PRO A 280 54.28 30.91 63.19
N GLU A 281 53.56 31.19 64.27
CA GLU A 281 54.19 31.40 65.59
C GLU A 281 54.40 30.04 66.24
#